data_AF-A0ABD2U039-F1
#
_entry.id   AF-A0ABD2U039-F1
#
_cell.length_a   1.000
_cell.length_b   1.000
_cell.length_c   1.000
_cell.angle_alpha   90.00
_cell.angle_beta   90.00
_cell.angle_gamma   90.00
#
_symmetry.space_group_name_H-M   'P 1'
#
loop_
_entity.id
_entity.type
_entity.pdbx_description
1 polymer ?
#
loop_
_entity_poly.entity_id
_entity_poly.type
_entity_poly.pdbx_seq_one_letter_code
_entity_poly.pdbx_strand_id
1 'polypeptide(L)'
;EQFFREGESPEGDDFSWRITTKKLLKSVGNVAKTDKDAQIKLKLYDPSEFHVINSNKKSRVGNPVGYKVVPGGTAASLLDHDDPPQKRAAFTNNQIWVTPYNESEQWAAGLFVYQSQGDDTLAVWSDRDRAIENKDIVLWYTLGFHHIPC
;
A
#
# COMPACT_ATOMS: atom_id res chain seq x y z
N GLU A 1 -14.14 1.21 5.92
CA GLU A 1 -12.87 0.54 6.25
C GLU A 1 -11.77 1.60 6.33
N GLN A 2 -10.56 1.23 6.74
CA GLN A 2 -9.38 2.09 6.61
C GLN A 2 -8.13 1.23 6.38
N PHE A 3 -7.16 1.81 5.69
CA PHE A 3 -5.87 1.16 5.45
C PHE A 3 -4.87 1.55 6.53
N PHE A 4 -4.22 0.54 7.11
CA PHE A 4 -3.29 0.67 8.21
C PHE A 4 -1.96 0.03 7.84
N ARG A 5 -0.86 0.77 8.04
CA ARG A 5 0.51 0.30 7.86
C ARG A 5 1.21 0.25 9.21
N GLU A 6 1.83 -0.87 9.51
CA GLU A 6 2.59 -1.08 10.73
C GLU A 6 4.05 -1.33 10.36
N GLY A 7 4.96 -0.42 10.75
CA GLY A 7 6.40 -0.55 10.52
C GLY A 7 7.16 -0.86 11.79
N GLU A 8 8.46 -1.13 11.68
CA GLU A 8 9.35 -1.33 12.83
C GLU A 8 10.42 -0.23 12.91
N SER A 9 10.63 0.32 14.10
CA SER A 9 11.70 1.30 14.36
C SER A 9 12.65 0.81 15.45
N PRO A 10 13.98 1.01 15.30
CA PRO A 10 14.93 0.75 16.38
C PRO A 10 14.66 1.66 17.58
N GLU A 11 14.60 1.09 18.77
CA GLU A 11 14.47 1.85 20.02
C GLU A 11 15.41 1.27 21.09
N GLY A 12 15.95 2.14 21.95
CA GLY A 12 16.65 1.73 23.15
C GLY A 12 15.64 1.29 24.21
N ASP A 13 15.99 0.32 25.04
CA ASP A 13 15.08 -0.24 26.03
C ASP A 13 15.12 0.51 27.36
N ASP A 14 14.31 1.56 27.50
CA ASP A 14 14.18 2.31 28.76
C ASP A 14 13.20 1.62 29.74
N PHE A 15 13.50 0.37 30.11
CA PHE A 15 12.74 -0.36 31.13
C PHE A 15 13.38 -0.18 32.50
N SER A 16 12.62 0.42 33.43
CA SER A 16 13.06 0.84 34.76
C SER A 16 13.68 -0.24 35.66
N TRP A 17 13.49 -1.53 35.35
CA TRP A 17 14.02 -2.66 36.11
C TRP A 17 15.28 -3.30 35.50
N ARG A 18 15.77 -2.79 34.36
CA ARG A 18 16.95 -3.33 33.67
C ARG A 18 18.23 -2.60 34.06
N ILE A 19 19.30 -3.40 34.23
CA ILE A 19 20.65 -2.93 34.58
C ILE A 19 21.51 -2.71 33.32
N THR A 20 21.11 -3.25 32.17
CA THR A 20 21.83 -3.12 30.89
C THR A 20 20.90 -2.82 29.73
N THR A 21 21.38 -2.01 28.78
CA THR A 21 20.64 -1.62 27.57
C THR A 21 20.70 -2.69 26.49
N LYS A 22 19.55 -3.08 25.94
CA LYS A 22 19.38 -3.90 24.74
C LYS A 22 18.85 -3.05 23.58
N LYS A 23 19.23 -3.44 22.36
CA LYS A 23 18.60 -2.95 21.13
C LYS A 23 17.29 -3.71 20.91
N LEU A 24 16.19 -2.99 20.81
CA LEU A 24 14.86 -3.54 20.51
C LEU A 24 14.30 -2.93 19.23
N LEU A 25 13.27 -3.60 18.70
CA LEU A 25 12.41 -3.08 17.66
C LEU A 25 11.05 -2.79 18.28
N LYS A 26 10.46 -1.66 17.90
CA LYS A 26 9.12 -1.26 18.28
C LYS A 26 8.25 -1.14 17.04
N SER A 27 7.04 -1.65 17.13
CA SER A 27 6.02 -1.44 16.12
C SER A 27 5.52 0.02 16.17
N VAL A 28 5.41 0.63 14.98
CA VAL A 28 4.85 1.95 14.77
C VAL A 28 3.71 1.84 13.75
N GLY A 29 2.48 2.14 14.20
CA GLY A 29 1.29 2.11 13.36
C GLY A 29 0.96 3.47 12.76
N ASN A 30 0.62 3.49 11.47
CA ASN A 30 0.16 4.66 10.74
C ASN A 30 -1.11 4.32 9.95
N VAL A 31 -2.15 5.15 10.06
CA VAL A 31 -3.36 5.04 9.23
C VAL A 31 -3.18 5.95 8.03
N ALA A 32 -3.37 5.42 6.83
CA ALA A 32 -3.38 6.24 5.61
C ALA A 32 -4.68 7.04 5.55
N LYS A 33 -4.57 8.37 5.41
CA LYS A 33 -5.72 9.28 5.45
C LYS A 33 -6.21 9.63 4.06
N THR A 34 -5.29 9.66 3.10
CA THR A 34 -5.54 10.06 1.71
C THR A 34 -5.06 9.01 0.70
N ASP A 35 -5.51 9.15 -0.55
CA ASP A 35 -5.04 8.33 -1.67
C ASP A 35 -3.50 8.32 -1.77
N LYS A 36 -2.84 9.48 -1.58
CA LYS A 36 -1.38 9.59 -1.68
C LYS A 36 -0.65 8.87 -0.55
N ASP A 37 -1.19 8.93 0.67
CA ASP A 37 -0.63 8.21 1.82
C ASP A 37 -0.64 6.68 1.59
N ALA A 38 -1.53 6.21 0.72
CA ALA A 38 -1.72 4.79 0.43
C ALA A 38 -1.08 4.31 -0.87
N GLN A 39 -0.16 5.08 -1.45
CA GLN A 39 0.72 4.63 -2.53
C GLN A 39 1.96 3.94 -1.93
N ILE A 40 1.96 2.61 -1.89
CA ILE A 40 2.99 1.85 -1.16
C ILE A 40 3.95 1.14 -2.11
N LYS A 41 5.23 1.52 -1.99
CA LYS A 41 6.35 0.73 -2.48
C LYS A 41 6.86 -0.18 -1.38
N LEU A 42 6.97 -1.47 -1.64
CA LEU A 42 7.59 -2.40 -0.69
C LEU A 42 9.08 -2.09 -0.59
N LYS A 43 9.58 -2.02 0.64
CA LYS A 43 10.98 -1.71 0.93
C LYS A 43 11.59 -2.86 1.72
N LEU A 44 12.75 -3.33 1.28
CA LEU A 44 13.48 -4.41 1.96
C LEU A 44 14.03 -3.96 3.33
N TYR A 45 14.45 -2.70 3.43
CA TYR A 45 15.10 -2.14 4.62
C TYR A 45 14.16 -1.34 5.54
N ASP A 46 12.87 -1.33 5.22
CA ASP A 46 11.80 -0.67 6.00
C ASP A 46 10.60 -1.62 6.00
N PRO A 47 10.71 -2.75 6.73
CA PRO A 47 9.67 -3.78 6.73
C PRO A 47 8.38 -3.21 7.29
N SER A 48 7.26 -3.60 6.69
CA SER A 48 5.95 -3.16 7.15
C SER A 48 4.89 -4.21 6.90
N GLU A 49 3.91 -4.27 7.80
CA GLU A 49 2.68 -5.00 7.62
C GLU A 49 1.57 -4.07 7.13
N PHE A 50 0.68 -4.62 6.33
CA PHE A 50 -0.42 -3.88 5.72
C PHE A 50 -1.74 -4.53 6.12
N HIS A 51 -2.66 -3.73 6.64
CA HIS A 51 -3.93 -4.20 7.15
C HIS A 51 -5.07 -3.34 6.62
N VAL A 52 -6.17 -3.99 6.25
CA VAL A 52 -7.45 -3.33 5.99
C VAL A 52 -8.34 -3.61 7.19
N ILE A 53 -8.66 -2.58 7.96
CA ILE A 53 -9.37 -2.73 9.23
C ILE A 53 -10.68 -1.93 9.23
N ASN A 54 -11.60 -2.35 10.09
CA ASN A 54 -12.78 -1.60 10.46
C ASN A 54 -12.63 -1.12 11.91
N SER A 55 -12.31 0.17 12.07
CA SER A 55 -12.08 0.81 13.37
C SER A 55 -13.35 0.85 14.25
N ASN A 56 -14.53 0.85 13.63
CA ASN A 56 -15.83 0.91 14.30
C ASN A 56 -16.27 -0.44 14.89
N LYS A 57 -15.58 -1.54 14.55
CA LYS A 57 -15.91 -2.88 15.03
C LYS A 57 -14.71 -3.53 15.69
N LYS A 58 -14.88 -3.90 16.96
CA LYS A 58 -13.85 -4.58 17.75
C LYS A 58 -14.12 -6.08 17.85
N SER A 59 -13.03 -6.84 17.87
CA SER A 59 -13.03 -8.26 18.22
C SER A 59 -13.27 -8.46 19.72
N ARG A 60 -13.50 -9.72 20.14
CA ARG A 60 -13.68 -10.08 21.56
C ARG A 60 -12.51 -9.66 22.46
N VAL A 61 -11.30 -9.57 21.90
CA VAL A 61 -10.08 -9.16 22.64
C VAL A 61 -9.79 -7.66 22.54
N GLY A 62 -10.69 -6.87 21.95
CA GLY A 62 -10.62 -5.40 21.95
C GLY A 62 -9.93 -4.75 20.75
N ASN A 63 -9.29 -5.54 19.88
CA ASN A 63 -8.62 -5.02 18.66
C ASN A 63 -9.62 -4.77 17.52
N PRO A 64 -9.41 -3.75 16.66
CA PRO A 64 -10.17 -3.58 15.43
C PRO A 64 -10.18 -4.87 14.60
N VAL A 65 -11.31 -5.22 14.02
CA VAL A 65 -11.40 -6.36 13.10
C VAL A 65 -10.85 -5.97 11.73
N GLY A 66 -10.28 -6.91 11.00
CA GLY A 66 -9.75 -6.65 9.67
C GLY A 66 -9.02 -7.85 9.07
N TYR A 67 -8.37 -7.58 7.94
CA TYR A 67 -7.56 -8.54 7.21
C TYR A 67 -6.17 -7.97 7.00
N LYS A 68 -5.16 -8.84 7.08
CA LYS A 68 -3.78 -8.52 6.74
C LYS A 68 -3.52 -8.86 5.27
N VAL A 69 -2.95 -7.93 4.53
CA VAL A 69 -2.38 -8.19 3.21
C VAL A 69 -0.95 -8.67 3.42
N VAL A 70 -0.65 -9.88 2.97
CA VAL A 70 0.68 -10.48 3.04
C VAL A 70 1.25 -10.53 1.63
N PRO A 71 2.14 -9.59 1.25
CA PRO A 71 2.74 -9.61 -0.08
C PRO A 71 3.57 -10.88 -0.29
N GLY A 72 3.34 -11.53 -1.43
CA GLY A 72 4.16 -12.64 -1.91
C GLY A 72 5.33 -12.17 -2.77
N GLY A 73 5.85 -13.07 -3.62
CA GLY A 73 6.81 -12.69 -4.66
C GLY A 73 6.22 -11.61 -5.58
N THR A 74 6.92 -10.50 -5.73
CA THR A 74 6.55 -9.39 -6.61
C THR A 74 7.79 -8.82 -7.28
N ALA A 75 7.58 -8.01 -8.31
CA ALA A 75 8.62 -7.38 -9.08
C ALA A 75 8.22 -5.93 -9.38
N ALA A 76 9.17 -5.00 -9.22
CA ALA A 76 9.00 -3.64 -9.71
C ALA A 76 9.14 -3.59 -11.23
N SER A 77 8.44 -2.66 -11.89
CA SER A 77 8.70 -2.36 -13.30
C SER A 77 10.13 -1.87 -13.48
N LEU A 78 10.77 -2.28 -14.58
CA LEU A 78 12.11 -1.84 -14.98
C LEU A 78 12.08 -0.73 -16.04
N LEU A 79 10.88 -0.36 -16.52
CA LEU A 79 10.71 0.67 -17.53
C LEU A 79 10.92 2.06 -16.91
N ASP A 80 11.34 3.00 -17.76
CA ASP A 80 11.41 4.40 -17.34
C ASP A 80 10.00 4.93 -17.08
N HIS A 81 9.84 5.80 -16.08
CA HIS A 81 8.53 6.38 -15.76
C HIS A 81 7.97 7.22 -16.92
N ASP A 82 8.84 7.75 -17.78
CA ASP A 82 8.45 8.52 -18.96
C ASP A 82 8.13 7.67 -20.19
N ASP A 83 8.42 6.36 -20.17
CA ASP A 83 8.12 5.46 -21.28
C ASP A 83 6.60 5.36 -21.51
N PRO A 84 6.11 5.47 -22.76
CA PRO A 84 4.69 5.31 -23.08
C PRO A 84 4.04 4.03 -22.50
N PRO A 85 4.65 2.83 -22.56
CA PRO A 85 4.10 1.66 -21.89
C PRO A 85 4.00 1.82 -20.37
N GLN A 86 4.96 2.47 -19.71
CA GLN A 86 4.93 2.69 -18.27
C GLN A 86 3.85 3.69 -17.86
N LYS A 87 3.66 4.76 -18.64
CA LYS A 87 2.55 5.72 -18.45
C LYS A 87 1.18 5.06 -18.52
N ARG A 88 0.97 4.14 -19.48
CA ARG A 88 -0.27 3.35 -19.57
C ARG A 88 -0.43 2.34 -18.43
N ALA A 89 0.68 1.77 -17.95
CA ALA A 89 0.70 0.76 -16.89
C ALA A 89 1.12 1.35 -15.54
N ALA A 90 0.78 2.61 -15.26
CA ALA A 90 1.26 3.34 -14.09
C ALA A 90 0.89 2.69 -12.74
N PHE A 91 -0.13 1.83 -12.70
CA PHE A 91 -0.45 0.99 -11.53
C PHE A 91 0.72 0.08 -11.09
N THR A 92 1.71 -0.15 -11.97
CA THR A 92 2.93 -0.92 -11.63
C THR A 92 3.99 -0.10 -10.90
N ASN A 93 3.82 1.22 -10.76
CA ASN A 93 4.76 2.09 -10.05
C ASN A 93 4.82 1.79 -8.54
N ASN A 94 3.76 1.22 -7.97
CA ASN A 94 3.64 0.82 -6.58
C ASN A 94 3.06 -0.61 -6.48
N GLN A 95 3.39 -1.33 -5.40
CA GLN A 95 2.87 -2.68 -5.16
C GLN A 95 1.47 -2.66 -4.55
N ILE A 96 1.17 -1.69 -3.70
CA ILE A 96 -0.17 -1.52 -3.12
C ILE A 96 -0.64 -0.10 -3.38
N TRP A 97 -1.89 0.03 -3.77
CA TRP A 97 -2.63 1.29 -3.87
C TRP A 97 -3.94 1.15 -3.10
N VAL A 98 -4.41 2.22 -2.49
CA VAL A 98 -5.76 2.28 -1.94
C VAL A 98 -6.45 3.53 -2.43
N THR A 99 -7.67 3.37 -2.92
CA THR A 99 -8.53 4.47 -3.38
C THR A 99 -9.89 4.40 -2.69
N PRO A 100 -10.64 5.50 -2.54
CA PRO A 100 -12.04 5.38 -2.19
C PRO A 100 -12.78 4.64 -3.31
N TYR A 101 -13.80 3.88 -2.94
CA TYR A 101 -14.64 3.21 -3.92
C TYR A 101 -15.33 4.21 -4.85
N ASN A 102 -15.31 3.90 -6.14
CA ASN A 102 -16.06 4.61 -7.17
C ASN A 102 -16.51 3.59 -8.22
N GLU A 103 -17.81 3.56 -8.52
CA GLU A 103 -18.41 2.61 -9.47
C GLU A 103 -17.78 2.69 -10.88
N SER A 104 -17.28 3.85 -11.28
CA SER A 104 -16.63 4.04 -12.59
C SER A 104 -15.15 3.64 -12.62
N GLU A 105 -14.48 3.52 -11.47
CA GLU A 105 -13.04 3.25 -11.34
C GLU A 105 -12.77 1.75 -11.22
N GLN A 106 -12.98 1.01 -12.32
CA GLN A 106 -12.98 -0.47 -12.30
C GLN A 106 -11.66 -1.12 -12.73
N TRP A 107 -10.92 -0.50 -13.65
CA TRP A 107 -9.71 -1.08 -14.25
C TRP A 107 -8.49 -0.23 -13.97
N ALA A 108 -7.46 -0.77 -13.31
CA ALA A 108 -6.27 -0.01 -12.90
C ALA A 108 -5.49 0.66 -14.06
N ALA A 109 -5.65 0.16 -15.29
CA ALA A 109 -5.05 0.73 -16.51
C ALA A 109 -6.03 1.63 -17.30
N GLY A 110 -7.25 1.84 -16.81
CA GLY A 110 -8.34 2.54 -17.48
C GLY A 110 -9.23 1.64 -18.32
N LEU A 111 -10.38 2.17 -18.73
CA LEU A 111 -11.37 1.45 -19.55
C LEU A 111 -10.84 1.17 -20.98
N PHE A 112 -10.19 2.15 -21.61
CA PHE A 112 -9.68 2.05 -22.97
C PHE A 112 -8.14 2.05 -22.99
N VAL A 113 -7.55 0.86 -22.92
CA VAL A 113 -6.09 0.70 -22.73
C VAL A 113 -5.28 0.79 -24.03
N TYR A 114 -5.85 0.36 -25.16
CA TYR A 114 -5.14 0.31 -26.44
C TYR A 114 -4.85 1.74 -26.93
N GLN A 115 -3.58 2.05 -27.18
CA GLN A 115 -3.10 3.39 -27.57
C GLN A 115 -3.45 4.53 -26.60
N SER A 116 -3.80 4.21 -25.35
CA SER A 116 -4.00 5.20 -24.28
C SER A 116 -2.74 6.04 -24.06
N GLN A 117 -2.93 7.29 -23.64
CA GLN A 117 -1.85 8.15 -23.18
C GLN A 117 -1.57 8.01 -21.67
N GLY A 118 -2.39 7.25 -20.94
CA GLY A 118 -2.27 7.04 -19.49
C GLY A 118 -3.16 7.96 -18.65
N ASP A 119 -4.08 8.70 -19.28
CA ASP A 119 -4.86 9.77 -18.64
C ASP A 119 -6.02 9.27 -17.74
N ASP A 120 -6.31 7.97 -17.75
CA ASP A 120 -7.37 7.34 -16.95
C ASP A 120 -6.86 6.09 -16.23
N THR A 121 -5.71 6.20 -15.58
CA THR A 121 -5.10 5.09 -14.83
C THR A 121 -5.32 5.22 -13.33
N LEU A 122 -5.06 4.14 -12.59
CA LEU A 122 -5.05 4.13 -11.12
C LEU A 122 -4.16 5.23 -10.53
N ALA A 123 -3.05 5.55 -11.18
CA ALA A 123 -2.18 6.65 -10.76
C ALA A 123 -2.91 8.00 -10.84
N VAL A 124 -3.61 8.26 -11.94
CA VAL A 124 -4.42 9.49 -12.11
C VAL A 124 -5.54 9.57 -11.07
N TRP A 125 -6.19 8.45 -10.76
CA TRP A 125 -7.24 8.42 -9.74
C TRP A 125 -6.69 8.67 -8.33
N SER A 126 -5.53 8.11 -8.02
CA SER A 126 -4.86 8.29 -6.73
C SER A 126 -4.27 9.70 -6.55
N ASP A 127 -3.84 10.35 -7.63
CA ASP A 127 -3.31 11.72 -7.60
C ASP A 127 -4.37 12.78 -7.24
N ARG A 128 -5.66 12.41 -7.27
CA ARG A 128 -6.78 13.22 -6.77
C ARG A 128 -6.76 13.40 -5.25
N ASP A 129 -5.95 12.62 -4.53
CA ASP A 129 -5.64 12.83 -3.12
C ASP A 129 -6.89 12.84 -2.21
N ARG A 130 -7.84 11.94 -2.48
CA ARG A 130 -9.12 11.89 -1.79
C ARG A 130 -8.96 11.25 -0.42
N ALA A 131 -9.86 11.59 0.51
CA ALA A 131 -9.86 10.97 1.83
C ALA A 131 -10.33 9.50 1.79
N ILE A 132 -9.59 8.62 2.47
CA ILE A 132 -9.86 7.17 2.52
C ILE A 132 -10.08 6.63 3.95
N GLU A 133 -9.81 7.43 4.99
CA GLU A 133 -10.02 7.02 6.38
C GLU A 133 -11.51 6.82 6.69
N ASN A 134 -11.88 5.64 7.18
CA ASN A 134 -13.25 5.27 7.52
C ASN A 134 -14.25 5.43 6.35
N LYS A 135 -13.78 5.14 5.13
CA LYS A 135 -14.58 5.15 3.90
C LYS A 135 -14.69 3.75 3.30
N ASP A 136 -15.58 3.61 2.32
CA ASP A 136 -15.55 2.46 1.42
C ASP A 136 -14.32 2.62 0.52
N ILE A 137 -13.47 1.60 0.48
CA ILE A 137 -12.15 1.65 -0.15
C ILE A 137 -11.91 0.41 -1.01
N VAL A 138 -11.10 0.59 -2.06
CA VAL A 138 -10.60 -0.48 -2.91
C VAL A 138 -9.10 -0.56 -2.74
N LEU A 139 -8.58 -1.76 -2.46
CA LEU A 139 -7.16 -2.04 -2.42
C LEU A 139 -6.75 -2.73 -3.73
N TRP A 140 -5.76 -2.16 -4.40
CA TRP A 140 -5.18 -2.69 -5.64
C TRP A 140 -3.80 -3.23 -5.32
N TYR A 141 -3.58 -4.52 -5.61
CA TYR A 141 -2.31 -5.19 -5.35
C TYR A 141 -1.66 -5.63 -6.66
N THR A 142 -0.46 -5.11 -6.92
CA THR A 142 0.32 -5.41 -8.12
C THR A 142 1.27 -6.57 -7.86
N LEU A 143 1.12 -7.60 -8.68
CA LEU A 143 1.98 -8.78 -8.74
C LEU A 143 2.72 -8.82 -10.07
N GLY A 144 3.94 -9.36 -10.05
CA GLY A 144 4.77 -9.45 -11.24
C GLY A 144 6.01 -10.30 -11.01
N PHE A 145 6.72 -10.60 -12.10
CA PHE A 145 7.98 -11.33 -12.11
C PHE A 145 8.86 -10.82 -13.24
N HIS A 146 10.17 -10.92 -13.08
CA HIS A 146 11.13 -10.69 -14.17
C HIS A 146 11.43 -12.02 -14.86
N HIS A 147 11.08 -12.14 -16.14
CA HIS A 147 11.29 -13.35 -16.91
C HIS A 147 12.47 -13.17 -17.88
N ILE A 148 13.51 -13.97 -17.70
CA ILE A 148 14.68 -14.03 -18.59
C ILE A 148 14.65 -15.42 -19.23
N PRO A 149 14.16 -15.56 -20.49
CA PRO A 149 14.11 -16.83 -21.18
C PRO A 149 15.52 -17.43 -21.35
N CYS A 150 15.60 -18.76 -21.24
CA CYS A 150 16.80 -19.55 -21.51
C CYS A 150 16.73 -20.23 -22.87
#